data_AF-A0A529HYV9-F1
#
_entry.id   AF-A0A529HYV9-F1
#
_cell.length_a   1.000
_cell.length_b   1.000
_cell.length_c   1.000
_cell.angle_alpha   90.00
_cell.angle_beta   90.00
_cell.angle_gamma   90.00
#
_symmetry.space_group_name_H-M   'P 1'
#
loop_
_entity.id
_entity.type
_entity.pdbx_description
1 polymer ?
#
loop_
_entity_poly.entity_id
_entity_poly.type
_entity_poly.pdbx_seq_one_letter_code
_entity_poly.pdbx_strand_id
1 'polypeptide(L)' 'MTDTKNLSQLGKHVETPQSPEQAVLETVPFSRGDGPPAIVRFTCPEFTSLCPVTGQPDFAHIVI' A
#
# COMPACT_ATOMS: atom_id res chain seq x y z
N MET A 1 -18.28 6.51 -13.72
CA MET A 1 -17.13 7.27 -13.20
C MET A 1 -16.82 6.74 -11.81
N THR A 2 -15.57 6.38 -11.53
CA THR A 2 -15.14 5.93 -10.20
C THR A 2 -15.25 7.10 -9.22
N ASP A 3 -15.97 6.93 -8.10
CA ASP A 3 -16.11 7.99 -7.09
C ASP A 3 -14.81 8.12 -6.30
N THR A 4 -14.16 9.29 -6.42
CA THR A 4 -12.89 9.62 -5.76
C THR A 4 -13.06 10.70 -4.69
N LYS A 5 -14.29 11.14 -4.38
CA LYS A 5 -14.54 12.28 -3.50
C LYS A 5 -13.94 12.12 -2.09
N ASN A 6 -13.79 10.87 -1.63
CA ASN A 6 -13.27 10.56 -0.31
C ASN A 6 -11.77 10.20 -0.33
N LEU A 7 -11.10 10.29 -1.48
CA LEU A 7 -9.68 9.98 -1.59
C LEU A 7 -8.84 11.21 -1.22
N SER A 8 -8.03 11.08 -0.17
CA SER A 8 -7.06 12.06 0.28
C SER A 8 -5.71 11.88 -0.40
N GLN A 9 -5.35 10.66 -0.83
CA GLN A 9 -4.00 10.36 -1.33
C GLN A 9 -3.93 10.10 -2.84
N LEU A 10 -4.78 9.22 -3.38
CA LEU A 10 -4.68 8.77 -4.77
C LEU A 10 -4.85 9.93 -5.77
N GLY A 11 -3.88 10.07 -6.68
CA GLY A 11 -3.90 11.08 -7.74
C GLY A 11 -3.45 12.48 -7.29
N LYS A 12 -2.88 12.62 -6.09
CA LYS A 12 -2.34 13.86 -5.54
C LYS A 12 -0.88 13.67 -5.12
N HIS A 13 -0.15 14.77 -4.95
CA HIS A 13 1.14 14.73 -4.25
C HIS A 13 0.91 14.49 -2.76
N VAL A 14 1.63 13.53 -2.19
CA VAL A 14 1.56 13.15 -0.77
C VAL A 14 2.98 12.92 -0.29
N GLU A 15 3.31 13.47 0.88
CA GLU A 15 4.60 13.25 1.52
C GLU A 15 4.68 11.85 2.15
N THR A 16 5.86 11.24 2.13
CA THR A 16 6.09 9.95 2.79
C THR A 16 5.91 10.11 4.31
N PRO A 17 5.15 9.21 4.98
CA PRO A 17 4.96 9.27 6.43
C PRO A 17 6.29 9.04 7.17
N GLN A 18 6.46 9.69 8.33
CA GLN A 18 7.69 9.60 9.13
C GLN A 18 7.79 8.29 9.92
N SER A 19 6.69 7.57 10.09
CA SER A 19 6.66 6.24 10.70
C SER A 19 5.52 5.39 10.16
N PRO A 20 5.59 4.05 10.30
CA PRO A 20 4.50 3.16 9.87
C PRO A 20 3.15 3.49 10.52
N GLU A 21 3.14 3.93 11.77
CA GLU A 21 1.91 4.25 12.52
C GLU A 21 1.22 5.51 12.00
N GLN A 22 1.97 6.40 11.35
CA GLN A 22 1.44 7.61 10.72
C GLN A 22 1.00 7.36 9.26
N ALA A 23 1.33 6.21 8.69
CA ALA A 23 0.94 5.87 7.33
C ALA A 23 -0.57 5.66 7.23
N VAL A 24 -1.18 6.21 6.17
CA VAL A 24 -2.62 6.06 5.92
C VAL A 24 -2.81 5.11 4.75
N LEU A 25 -3.56 4.03 4.96
CA LEU A 25 -4.02 3.18 3.87
C LEU A 25 -5.33 3.73 3.32
N GLU A 26 -5.41 3.82 1.99
CA GLU A 26 -6.60 4.28 1.29
C GLU A 26 -7.15 3.15 0.42
N THR A 27 -8.48 3.04 0.37
CA THR A 27 -9.17 1.98 -0.37
C THR A 27 -10.05 2.57 -1.46
N VAL A 28 -10.11 1.91 -2.60
CA VAL A 28 -11.08 2.21 -3.65
C VAL A 28 -12.22 1.18 -3.62
N PRO A 29 -13.46 1.58 -3.94
CA PRO A 29 -14.56 0.63 -4.01
C PRO A 29 -14.30 -0.41 -5.10
N PHE A 30 -14.48 -1.69 -4.74
CA PHE A 30 -14.45 -2.79 -5.67
C PHE A 30 -15.83 -3.45 -5.72
N SER A 31 -16.51 -3.34 -6.86
CA SER A 31 -17.75 -4.06 -7.12
C SER A 31 -17.41 -5.34 -7.87
N ARG A 32 -17.62 -6.48 -7.22
CA ARG A 32 -17.50 -7.79 -7.88
C ARG A 32 -18.63 -7.94 -8.89
N GLY A 33 -18.30 -8.18 -10.15
CA GLY A 33 -19.26 -8.57 -11.19
C GLY A 33 -19.53 -10.08 -11.22
N ASP A 34 -20.36 -10.51 -12.16
CA ASP A 34 -20.58 -11.93 -12.42
C ASP A 34 -19.30 -12.58 -12.98
N GLY A 35 -18.90 -13.72 -12.42
CA GLY A 35 -17.72 -14.46 -12.86
C GLY A 35 -16.83 -15.01 -11.73
N PRO A 36 -15.68 -15.60 -12.10
CA PRO A 36 -14.74 -16.16 -11.14
C PRO A 36 -14.15 -15.08 -10.21
N PRO A 37 -13.58 -15.46 -9.06
CA PRO A 37 -12.94 -14.52 -8.15
C PRO A 37 -11.83 -13.71 -8.82
N ALA A 38 -11.77 -12.41 -8.55
CA ALA A 38 -10.62 -11.59 -8.90
C ALA A 38 -9.49 -11.84 -7.89
N ILE A 39 -8.27 -12.02 -8.40
CA ILE A 39 -7.05 -12.09 -7.59
C ILE A 39 -6.23 -10.84 -7.90
N VAL A 40 -5.91 -10.09 -6.86
CA VAL A 40 -4.97 -8.96 -6.94
C VAL A 40 -3.68 -9.42 -6.28
N ARG A 41 -2.55 -9.22 -6.95
CA ARG A 41 -1.22 -9.51 -6.41
C ARG A 41 -0.41 -8.21 -6.35
N PHE A 42 0.18 -7.95 -5.20
CA PHE A 42 1.13 -6.85 -5.03
C PHE A 42 2.54 -7.42 -4.95
N THR A 43 3.41 -6.99 -5.87
CA THR A 43 4.84 -7.26 -5.79
C THR A 43 5.53 -5.98 -5.34
N CYS A 44 6.13 -5.99 -4.15
CA CYS A 44 6.83 -4.87 -3.55
C CYS A 44 8.31 -5.21 -3.44
N PRO A 45 9.12 -4.99 -4.50
CA PRO A 45 10.55 -5.36 -4.51
C PRO A 45 11.44 -4.39 -3.72
N GLU A 46 10.89 -3.27 -3.29
CA GLU A 46 11.64 -2.18 -2.63
C GLU A 46 11.33 -2.10 -1.13
N PHE A 47 10.90 -3.22 -0.52
CA PHE A 47 10.66 -3.22 0.92
C PHE A 47 11.98 -3.15 1.68
N THR A 48 12.05 -2.21 2.63
CA THR A 48 13.16 -2.08 3.58
C THR A 48 12.65 -1.69 4.97
N SER A 49 13.37 -2.10 6.00
CA SER A 49 13.07 -1.76 7.40
C SER A 49 14.36 -1.72 8.23
N LEU A 50 14.28 -1.28 9.50
CA LEU A 50 15.41 -1.33 10.42
C LEU A 50 15.27 -2.52 11.37
N CYS A 51 16.36 -3.28 11.55
CA CYS A 51 16.42 -4.35 12.54
C CYS A 51 16.28 -3.76 13.95
N PRO A 52 15.34 -4.24 14.79
CA PRO A 52 15.08 -3.64 16.10
C PRO A 52 16.23 -3.81 17.09
N VAL A 53 17.12 -4.77 16.87
CA VAL A 53 18.25 -5.06 17.76
C VAL A 53 19.48 -4.23 17.38
N THR A 54 19.80 -4.16 16.07
CA THR A 54 21.07 -3.60 15.59
C THR A 54 20.91 -2.24 14.92
N GLY A 55 19.70 -1.85 14.51
CA GLY A 55 19.43 -0.65 13.73
C GLY A 55 19.94 -0.72 12.28
N GLN A 56 20.37 -1.89 11.81
CA GLN A 56 20.83 -2.06 10.43
C GLN A 56 19.64 -2.14 9.46
N PRO A 57 19.78 -1.66 8.22
CA PRO A 57 18.74 -1.77 7.21
C PRO A 57 18.63 -3.21 6.67
N ASP A 58 17.43 -3.75 6.70
CA ASP A 58 17.05 -5.02 6.09
C ASP A 58 16.29 -4.77 4.78
N PHE A 59 16.42 -5.66 3.81
CA PHE A 59 15.78 -5.56 2.50
C PHE A 59 15.07 -6.87 2.14
N ALA A 60 13.88 -6.78 1.53
CA ALA A 60 13.15 -7.95 1.06
C ALA A 60 12.24 -7.62 -0.14
N HIS A 61 11.81 -8.67 -0.84
CA HIS A 61 10.68 -8.60 -1.76
C HIS A 61 9.44 -9.12 -1.04
N ILE A 62 8.40 -8.30 -0.92
CA ILE A 62 7.11 -8.73 -0.38
C ILE A 62 6.17 -9.06 -1.54
N VAL A 63 5.52 -10.23 -1.48
CA VAL A 63 4.45 -10.63 -2.40
C VAL A 63 3.19 -10.88 -1.58
N ILE A 64 2.13 -10.13 -1.89
CA ILE A 64 0.79 -10.24 -1.28
C ILE A 64 -0.18 -10.73 -2.33
#